data_AF-A0A4Y8X0Z6-F1
#
_entry.id   AF-A0A4Y8X0Z6-F1
#
_cell.length_a   1.000
_cell.length_b   1.000
_cell.length_c   1.000
_cell.angle_alpha   90.00
_cell.angle_beta   90.00
_cell.angle_gamma   90.00
#
_symmetry.space_group_name_H-M   'P 1'
#
loop_
_entity.id
_entity.type
_entity.pdbx_description
1 polymer ?
#
loop_
_entity_poly.entity_id
_entity_poly.type
_entity_poly.pdbx_seq_one_letter_code
_entity_poly.pdbx_strand_id
1 'polypeptide(L)'
;MEPHRAEAEGLSIAFGLADEEHTTVVELTVLLDGGGRWEIGVEDRDLAFARQVVDAVVAGRVTVQEGKGRSETTLILADGSRTSSSVGSLLPRPGWRARTPVRRCAPYRPV
;
A
#
# COMPACT_ATOMS: atom_id res chain seq x y z
N MET A 1 -6.15 -17.05 12.40
CA MET A 1 -5.07 -16.17 12.91
C MET A 1 -5.50 -14.76 12.52
N GLU A 2 -5.86 -13.92 13.49
CA GLU A 2 -6.41 -12.58 13.23
C GLU A 2 -5.31 -11.61 12.76
N PRO A 3 -5.56 -10.78 11.73
CA PRO A 3 -4.61 -9.78 11.28
C PRO A 3 -4.46 -8.66 12.33
N HIS A 4 -3.21 -8.29 12.64
CA HIS A 4 -2.90 -7.18 13.53
C HIS A 4 -3.36 -5.87 12.89
N ARG A 5 -4.44 -5.27 13.41
CA ARG A 5 -5.06 -4.04 12.87
C ARG A 5 -4.55 -2.82 13.66
N ALA A 6 -3.93 -1.87 12.98
CA ALA A 6 -3.71 -0.52 13.49
C ALA A 6 -4.60 0.44 12.68
N GLU A 7 -5.46 1.20 13.35
CA GLU A 7 -6.42 2.11 12.71
C GLU A 7 -5.96 3.57 12.87
N ALA A 8 -5.50 4.20 11.79
CA ALA A 8 -5.69 5.65 11.63
C ALA A 8 -6.97 5.85 10.82
N GLU A 9 -7.63 7.00 10.94
CA GLU A 9 -8.86 7.32 10.19
C GLU A 9 -8.79 6.86 8.72
N GLY A 10 -9.44 5.73 8.42
CA GLY A 10 -9.51 5.10 7.10
C GLY A 10 -8.25 4.36 6.60
N LEU A 11 -7.14 4.35 7.35
CA LEU A 11 -5.85 3.77 6.98
C LEU A 11 -5.52 2.58 7.89
N SER A 12 -5.51 1.38 7.32
CA SER A 12 -5.08 0.16 8.03
C SER A 12 -3.96 -0.54 7.29
N ILE A 13 -3.07 -1.19 8.04
CA ILE A 13 -2.07 -2.10 7.47
C ILE A 13 -2.50 -3.52 7.83
N ALA A 14 -2.53 -4.40 6.83
CA ALA A 14 -2.81 -5.82 7.01
C ALA A 14 -1.64 -6.65 6.47
N PHE A 15 -1.35 -7.74 7.17
CA PHE A 15 -0.42 -8.78 6.73
C PHE A 15 -1.19 -10.07 6.54
N GLY A 16 -1.09 -10.65 5.34
CA GLY A 16 -1.66 -11.95 5.00
C GLY A 16 -0.57 -12.95 4.63
N LEU A 17 -0.82 -14.24 4.82
CA LEU A 17 -0.01 -15.30 4.21
C LEU A 17 -0.79 -15.83 3.01
N ALA A 18 -0.15 -15.83 1.85
CA ALA A 18 -0.62 -16.50 0.65
C ALA A 18 0.31 -17.68 0.36
N ASP A 19 -0.28 -18.86 0.15
CA ASP A 19 0.44 -20.02 -0.40
C ASP A 19 0.17 -20.04 -1.90
N GLU A 20 1.15 -19.60 -2.69
CA GLU A 20 1.10 -19.71 -4.15
C GLU A 20 2.13 -20.75 -4.58
N GLU A 21 1.64 -21.85 -5.16
CA GLU A 21 2.46 -22.89 -5.79
C GLU A 21 3.70 -23.32 -4.95
N HIS A 22 3.52 -23.56 -3.65
CA HIS A 22 4.55 -23.97 -2.67
C HIS A 22 5.52 -22.87 -2.20
N THR A 23 5.24 -21.60 -2.48
CA THR A 23 5.98 -20.46 -1.92
C THR A 23 5.08 -19.67 -0.96
N THR A 24 5.54 -19.52 0.29
CA THR A 24 4.88 -18.64 1.25
C THR A 24 5.23 -17.19 0.94
N VAL A 25 4.23 -16.41 0.57
CA VAL A 25 4.33 -14.97 0.32
C VAL A 25 3.60 -14.23 1.44
N VAL A 26 4.18 -13.14 1.91
CA VAL A 26 3.50 -12.20 2.81
C VAL A 26 2.86 -11.13 1.94
N GLU A 27 1.55 -10.98 2.06
CA GLU A 27 0.82 -9.87 1.47
C GLU A 27 0.84 -8.69 2.45
N LEU A 28 1.37 -7.56 2.01
CA LEU A 28 1.29 -6.29 2.71
C LEU A 28 0.24 -5.41 2.04
N THR A 29 -0.84 -5.14 2.75
CA THR A 29 -1.96 -4.33 2.24
C THR A 29 -2.13 -3.07 3.07
N VAL A 30 -2.07 -1.92 2.40
CA VAL A 30 -2.43 -0.61 2.95
C VAL A 30 -3.88 -0.33 2.56
N LEU A 31 -4.80 -0.61 3.47
CA LEU A 31 -6.23 -0.44 3.30
C LEU A 31 -6.59 1.04 3.45
N LEU A 32 -7.01 1.61 2.33
CA LEU A 32 -7.68 2.89 2.12
C LEU A 32 -8.72 2.63 1.01
N ASP A 33 -9.68 3.53 0.78
CA ASP A 33 -10.38 3.54 -0.51
C ASP A 33 -9.31 3.60 -1.62
N GLY A 34 -9.25 2.55 -2.44
CA GLY A 34 -8.24 2.39 -3.50
C GLY A 34 -6.83 2.00 -3.03
N GLY A 35 -6.70 1.39 -1.85
CA GLY A 35 -5.45 1.02 -1.18
C GLY A 35 -4.36 0.31 -2.02
N GLY A 36 -3.16 0.23 -1.46
CA GLY A 36 -1.99 -0.37 -2.10
C GLY A 36 -1.73 -1.80 -1.61
N ARG A 37 -1.39 -2.71 -2.51
CA ARG A 37 -1.06 -4.11 -2.22
C ARG A 37 0.34 -4.43 -2.72
N TRP A 38 1.19 -4.98 -1.86
CA TRP A 38 2.51 -5.47 -2.20
C TRP A 38 2.61 -6.94 -1.80
N GLU A 39 3.11 -7.75 -2.72
CA GLU A 39 3.51 -9.13 -2.45
C GLU A 39 4.99 -9.12 -2.12
N ILE A 40 5.35 -9.60 -0.93
CA ILE A 40 6.71 -9.58 -0.42
C ILE A 40 7.07 -10.99 0.07
N GLY A 41 8.34 -11.36 -0.02
CA GLY A 41 8.82 -12.62 0.53
C GLY A 41 8.90 -12.59 2.06
N VAL A 42 9.54 -13.62 2.62
CA VAL A 42 9.82 -13.76 4.06
C VAL A 42 11.29 -13.53 4.40
N GLU A 43 12.08 -13.02 3.46
CA GLU A 43 13.50 -12.74 3.70
C GLU A 43 13.66 -11.44 4.51
N ASP A 44 14.82 -11.26 5.16
CA ASP A 44 15.12 -10.04 5.95
C ASP A 44 14.93 -8.75 5.15
N ARG A 45 15.22 -8.77 3.85
CA ARG A 45 15.01 -7.63 2.96
C ARG A 45 13.53 -7.27 2.80
N ASP A 46 12.65 -8.27 2.82
CA ASP A 46 11.22 -8.11 2.62
C ASP A 46 10.58 -7.58 3.91
N LEU A 47 11.04 -8.09 5.06
CA LEU A 47 10.68 -7.54 6.37
C LEU A 47 11.16 -6.11 6.55
N ALA A 48 12.37 -5.78 6.08
CA ALA A 48 12.88 -4.41 6.07
C ALA A 48 12.02 -3.51 5.18
N PHE A 49 11.60 -3.98 4.01
CA PHE A 49 10.67 -3.25 3.15
C PHE A 49 9.31 -3.03 3.83
N ALA A 50 8.73 -4.06 4.44
CA ALA A 50 7.49 -3.95 5.20
C ALA A 50 7.59 -2.88 6.30
N ARG A 51 8.71 -2.85 7.02
CA ARG A 51 8.97 -1.83 8.03
C ARG A 51 9.00 -0.42 7.44
N GLN A 52 9.69 -0.23 6.30
CA GLN A 52 9.74 1.07 5.62
C GLN A 52 8.36 1.53 5.16
N VAL A 53 7.50 0.61 4.71
CA VAL A 53 6.10 0.91 4.35
C VAL A 53 5.30 1.36 5.58
N VAL A 54 5.40 0.65 6.70
CA VAL A 54 4.75 1.05 7.96
C VAL A 54 5.21 2.44 8.39
N ASP A 55 6.51 2.72 8.37
CA ASP A 55 7.07 4.02 8.75
C ASP A 55 6.65 5.15 7.78
N ALA A 56 6.45 4.83 6.49
CA ALA A 56 5.92 5.79 5.51
C ALA A 56 4.44 6.10 5.78
N VAL A 57 3.63 5.06 6.06
CA VAL A 57 2.21 5.16 6.41
C VAL A 57 2.02 5.99 7.67
N VAL A 58 2.73 5.64 8.75
CA VAL A 58 2.66 6.36 10.04
C VAL A 58 3.02 7.84 9.86
N ALA A 59 4.03 8.14 9.04
CA ALA A 59 4.46 9.50 8.76
C ALA A 59 3.55 10.27 7.77
N GLY A 60 2.47 9.67 7.24
CA GLY A 60 1.60 10.30 6.24
C GLY A 60 2.29 10.53 4.89
N ARG A 61 3.33 9.74 4.58
CA ARG A 61 4.06 9.76 3.30
C ARG A 61 3.38 8.91 2.24
N VAL A 62 2.05 8.95 2.23
CA VAL A 62 1.17 8.18 1.36
C VAL A 62 0.39 9.13 0.47
N THR A 63 0.35 8.82 -0.82
CA THR A 63 -0.55 9.48 -1.77
C THR A 63 -1.35 8.43 -2.52
N VAL A 64 -2.66 8.68 -2.66
CA VAL A 64 -3.58 7.80 -3.39
C VAL A 64 -4.18 8.57 -4.56
N GLN A 65 -4.32 7.88 -5.69
CA GLN A 65 -5.01 8.37 -6.86
C GLN A 65 -6.07 7.36 -7.30
N GLU A 66 -7.35 7.76 -7.28
CA GLU A 66 -8.49 6.88 -7.54
C GLU A 66 -9.29 7.32 -8.76
N GLY A 67 -9.20 6.55 -9.84
CA GLY A 67 -9.96 6.74 -11.07
C GLY A 67 -11.06 5.69 -11.21
N LYS A 68 -11.94 5.85 -12.22
CA LYS A 68 -13.01 4.87 -12.49
C LYS A 68 -12.44 3.47 -12.77
N GLY A 69 -12.53 2.58 -11.78
CA GLY A 69 -12.06 1.19 -11.82
C GLY A 69 -10.55 1.02 -11.70
N ARG A 70 -9.83 2.02 -11.18
CA ARG A 70 -8.37 2.01 -11.02
C ARG A 70 -7.96 2.79 -9.78
N SER A 71 -6.96 2.30 -9.07
CA SER A 71 -6.30 3.05 -8.00
C SER A 71 -4.79 2.88 -8.08
N GLU A 72 -4.06 3.88 -7.61
CA GLU A 72 -2.63 3.81 -7.39
C GLU A 72 -2.31 4.42 -6.03
N THR A 73 -1.64 3.63 -5.21
CA THR A 73 -1.09 4.08 -3.93
C THR A 73 0.41 4.21 -4.09
N THR A 74 0.94 5.39 -3.81
CA THR A 74 2.38 5.68 -3.83
C THR A 74 2.84 6.04 -2.42
N LEU A 75 3.96 5.44 -2.03
CA LEU A 75 4.64 5.66 -0.75
C LEU A 75 5.99 6.33 -1.01
N ILE A 76 6.36 7.26 -0.13
CA ILE A 76 7.72 7.82 -0.08
C ILE A 76 8.43 7.22 1.14
N LEU A 77 9.44 6.40 0.89
CA LEU A 77 10.21 5.70 1.93
C LEU A 77 11.19 6.66 2.62
N ALA A 78 11.84 6.20 3.69
CA ALA A 78 12.71 7.05 4.54
C ALA A 78 13.97 7.54 3.81
N ASP A 79 14.47 6.74 2.87
CA ASP A 79 15.57 7.09 1.97
C ASP A 79 15.15 8.04 0.83
N GLY A 80 13.87 8.44 0.78
CA GLY A 80 13.30 9.29 -0.27
C GLY A 80 12.92 8.53 -1.55
N SER A 81 13.17 7.22 -1.61
CA SER A 81 12.72 6.38 -2.72
C SER A 81 11.19 6.28 -2.76
N ARG A 82 10.67 5.96 -3.94
CA ARG A 82 9.23 5.85 -4.19
C ARG A 82 8.89 4.43 -4.55
N THR A 83 7.85 3.89 -3.91
CA THR A 83 7.23 2.62 -4.31
C THR A 83 5.75 2.85 -4.55
N SER A 84 5.20 2.15 -5.54
CA SER A 84 3.79 2.29 -5.92
C SER A 84 3.15 0.94 -6.15
N SER A 85 1.91 0.79 -5.73
CA SER A 85 1.05 -0.33 -6.08
C SER A 85 -0.18 0.21 -6.81
N SER A 86 -0.55 -0.44 -7.90
CA SER A 86 -1.71 -0.06 -8.70
C SER A 86 -2.67 -1.23 -8.84
N VAL A 87 -3.95 -0.99 -8.57
CA VAL A 87 -5.03 -1.95 -8.77
C VAL A 87 -5.93 -1.44 -9.89
N GLY A 88 -6.37 -2.31 -10.80
CA GLY A 88 -7.29 -1.87 -11.83
C GLY A 88 -7.63 -2.90 -12.90
N SER A 89 -8.55 -2.52 -13.79
CA SER A 89 -9.00 -3.37 -14.89
C SER A 89 -7.89 -3.71 -15.90
N LEU A 90 -7.98 -4.89 -16.51
CA LEU A 90 -7.03 -5.42 -17.50
C LEU A 90 -6.81 -4.51 -18.73
N LEU A 91 -7.79 -3.70 -19.10
CA LEU A 91 -7.69 -2.82 -20.28
C LEU A 91 -7.01 -1.48 -19.93
N PRO A 92 -5.92 -1.09 -20.62
CA PRO A 92 -5.24 0.18 -20.36
C PRO A 92 -6.20 1.36 -20.52
N ARG A 93 -6.11 2.33 -19.61
CA ARG A 93 -6.83 3.61 -19.73
C ARG A 93 -5.83 4.76 -19.84
N PRO A 94 -5.39 5.11 -21.06
CA PRO A 94 -4.44 6.20 -21.25
C PRO A 94 -4.89 7.49 -20.56
N GLY A 95 -3.96 8.18 -19.91
CA GLY A 95 -4.22 9.46 -19.26
C GLY A 95 -5.16 9.41 -18.05
N TRP A 96 -5.45 8.23 -17.47
CA TRP A 96 -6.26 8.16 -16.25
C TRP A 96 -5.58 8.90 -15.08
N ARG A 97 -4.26 8.73 -14.93
CA ARG A 97 -3.45 9.44 -13.93
C ARG A 97 -3.47 10.96 -14.10
N ALA A 98 -3.49 11.45 -15.34
CA ALA A 98 -3.52 12.89 -15.61
C ALA A 98 -4.88 13.54 -15.31
N ARG A 99 -5.96 12.73 -15.28
CA ARG A 99 -7.35 13.20 -15.14
C ARG A 99 -7.92 12.98 -13.74
N THR A 100 -7.12 12.45 -12.82
CA THR A 100 -7.56 12.03 -11.50
C THR A 100 -6.79 12.81 -10.43
N PRO A 101 -7.45 13.42 -9.44
CA PRO A 101 -6.76 14.14 -8.38
C PRO A 101 -5.92 13.17 -7.52
N VAL A 102 -4.80 13.68 -7.00
CA VAL A 102 -3.97 12.97 -6.02
C VAL A 102 -4.38 13.43 -4.63
N ARG A 103 -4.73 12.48 -3.75
CA ARG A 103 -5.03 12.71 -2.34
C ARG A 103 -3.81 12.32 -1.50
N ARG A 104 -3.34 13.24 -0.64
CA ARG A 104 -2.32 12.92 0.38
C ARG A 104 -3.02 12.46 1.66
N CYS A 105 -2.57 11.36 2.25
CA CYS A 105 -3.11 10.88 3.52
C CYS A 105 -2.47 11.62 4.70
N ALA A 106 -3.24 11.86 5.75
CA ALA A 106 -2.72 12.42 6.98
C ALA A 106 -1.80 11.40 7.69
N PRO A 107 -0.81 11.87 8.48
CA PRO A 107 -0.04 10.99 9.37
C PRO A 107 -0.94 10.26 10.37
N TYR A 108 -0.55 9.04 10.74
CA TYR A 108 -1.21 8.29 11.79
C TYR A 108 -1.15 9.06 13.11
N ARG A 109 -2.29 9.22 13.77
CA ARG A 109 -2.37 9.77 15.12
C ARG A 109 -3.01 8.71 16.04
N PRO A 110 -2.29 8.22 17.06
CA PRO A 110 -2.91 7.37 18.07
C PRO A 110 -3.97 8.20 18.82
N VAL A 111 -5.17 7.63 18.96
CA VAL A 111 -6.23 8.13 19.84
C VAL A 111 -6.04 7.64 21.26
#